data_AF-A0AAU1VZC8-F1
#
_entry.id   AF-A0AAU1VZC8-F1
#
_cell.length_a   1.000
_cell.length_b   1.000
_cell.length_c   1.000
_cell.angle_alpha   90.00
_cell.angle_beta   90.00
_cell.angle_gamma   90.00
#
_symmetry.space_group_name_H-M   'P 1'
#
loop_
_entity.id
_entity.type
_entity.pdbx_description
1 polymer ?
#
loop_
_entity_poly.entity_id
_entity_poly.type
_entity_poly.pdbx_seq_one_letter_code
_entity_poly.pdbx_strand_id
1 'polypeptide(L)'
;MRAALLLAAVPPAAATAVAVLRASHLKLYADRHRIEITARPRLGCPRCHGEGGWWTDGAFPEMEACGCWSDRRELRIRLLPVPAWDEPPF
;
A
#
# COMPACT_ATOMS: atom_id res chain seq x y z
N MET A 1 -26.14 -6.44 23.66
CA MET A 1 -25.00 -7.40 23.69
C MET A 1 -24.15 -7.39 22.42
N ARG A 2 -24.71 -7.44 21.20
CA ARG A 2 -23.93 -7.37 19.94
C ARG A 2 -23.03 -6.14 19.80
N ALA A 3 -23.54 -4.94 20.15
CA ALA A 3 -22.75 -3.71 20.09
C ALA A 3 -21.55 -3.71 21.05
N ALA A 4 -21.73 -4.25 22.26
CA ALA A 4 -20.65 -4.36 23.26
C ALA A 4 -19.56 -5.37 22.84
N LEU A 5 -19.95 -6.47 22.20
CA LEU A 5 -19.02 -7.45 21.62
C LEU A 5 -18.23 -6.86 20.44
N LEU A 6 -18.89 -6.08 19.57
CA LEU A 6 -18.21 -5.37 18.48
C LEU A 6 -17.19 -4.37 19.02
N LEU A 7 -17.56 -3.58 20.04
CA LEU A 7 -16.65 -2.64 20.69
C LEU A 7 -15.43 -3.32 21.34
N ALA A 8 -15.61 -4.52 21.90
CA ALA A 8 -14.51 -5.28 22.48
C ALA A 8 -13.60 -5.96 21.44
N ALA A 9 -14.13 -6.30 20.26
CA ALA A 9 -13.39 -7.00 19.20
C ALA A 9 -12.66 -6.06 18.23
N VAL A 10 -13.06 -4.79 18.14
CA VAL A 10 -12.42 -3.79 17.26
C VAL A 10 -10.94 -3.54 17.63
N PRO A 11 -10.55 -3.33 18.91
CA PRO A 11 -9.16 -3.09 19.28
C PRO A 11 -8.18 -4.21 18.87
N PRO A 12 -8.44 -5.50 19.15
CA PRO A 12 -7.52 -6.56 18.74
C PRO A 12 -7.46 -6.73 17.21
N ALA A 13 -8.58 -6.55 16.50
CA ALA A 13 -8.58 -6.62 15.04
C ALA A 13 -7.79 -5.48 14.39
N ALA A 14 -7.85 -4.27 14.95
CA ALA A 14 -7.05 -3.14 14.49
C ALA A 14 -5.55 -3.38 14.73
N ALA A 15 -5.19 -3.91 15.91
CA ALA A 15 -3.81 -4.22 16.25
C ALA A 15 -3.21 -5.30 15.32
N THR A 16 -3.95 -6.37 15.03
CA THR A 16 -3.50 -7.42 14.10
C THR A 16 -3.35 -6.88 12.67
N ALA A 17 -4.29 -6.06 12.19
CA ALA A 17 -4.18 -5.43 10.87
C ALA A 17 -2.92 -4.57 10.75
N VAL A 18 -2.60 -3.74 11.77
CA VAL A 18 -1.37 -2.93 11.77
C VAL A 18 -0.12 -3.81 11.79
N ALA A 19 -0.11 -4.88 12.58
CA ALA A 19 1.02 -5.80 12.64
C ALA A 19 1.24 -6.50 11.28
N VAL A 20 0.17 -6.97 10.64
CA VAL A 20 0.21 -7.57 9.30
C VAL A 20 0.72 -6.56 8.28
N LEU A 21 0.20 -5.33 8.25
CA LEU A 21 0.66 -4.29 7.33
C LEU A 21 2.15 -3.97 7.50
N ARG A 22 2.63 -3.87 8.75
CA ARG A 22 4.06 -3.66 9.05
C ARG A 22 4.91 -4.83 8.61
N ALA A 23 4.48 -6.07 8.85
CA ALA A 23 5.20 -7.28 8.46
C ALA A 23 5.19 -7.52 6.94
N SER A 24 4.13 -7.09 6.25
CA SER A 24 3.93 -7.33 4.82
C SER A 24 4.46 -6.23 3.89
N HIS A 25 5.11 -5.19 4.43
CA HIS A 25 5.55 -4.02 3.66
C HIS A 25 4.41 -3.39 2.84
N LEU A 26 3.21 -3.32 3.40
CA LEU A 26 2.04 -2.75 2.74
C LEU A 26 1.63 -1.43 3.37
N LYS A 27 1.00 -0.57 2.57
CA LYS A 27 0.29 0.63 3.03
C LYS A 27 -1.19 0.45 2.78
N LEU A 28 -2.01 0.78 3.77
CA LEU A 28 -3.46 0.92 3.63
C LEU A 28 -3.82 2.40 3.58
N TYR A 29 -4.61 2.78 2.60
CA TYR A 29 -5.30 4.07 2.51
C TYR A 29 -6.81 3.81 2.44
N ALA A 30 -7.59 4.55 3.21
CA ALA A 30 -9.03 4.42 3.21
C ALA A 30 -9.67 5.80 3.39
N ASP A 31 -10.58 6.13 2.49
CA ASP A 31 -11.46 7.28 2.59
C ASP A 31 -12.89 6.89 2.17
N ARG A 32 -13.79 7.87 2.10
CA ARG A 32 -15.19 7.64 1.70
C ARG A 32 -15.36 7.13 0.27
N HIS A 33 -14.36 7.31 -0.60
CA HIS A 33 -14.44 6.98 -2.03
C HIS A 33 -13.64 5.73 -2.39
N ARG A 34 -12.58 5.39 -1.64
CA ARG A 34 -11.72 4.25 -1.96
C ARG A 34 -11.08 3.61 -0.73
N ILE A 35 -10.82 2.32 -0.87
CA ILE A 35 -9.87 1.57 -0.07
C ILE A 35 -8.75 1.12 -1.00
N GLU A 36 -7.52 1.38 -0.61
CA GLU A 36 -6.34 1.13 -1.42
C GLU A 36 -5.25 0.47 -0.57
N ILE A 37 -4.73 -0.65 -1.06
CA ILE A 37 -3.60 -1.37 -0.48
C ILE A 37 -2.47 -1.31 -1.50
N THR A 38 -1.37 -0.66 -1.14
CA THR A 38 -0.18 -0.54 -2.01
C THR A 38 1.02 -1.21 -1.39
N ALA A 39 1.82 -1.87 -2.23
CA ALA A 39 3.10 -2.42 -1.83
C ALA A 39 4.13 -1.29 -1.61
N ARG A 40 4.93 -1.43 -0.56
CA ARG A 40 6.09 -0.57 -0.30
C ARG A 40 7.39 -1.35 -0.50
N PRO A 41 8.44 -0.67 -0.98
CA PRO A 41 9.76 -1.25 -0.99
C PRO A 41 10.26 -1.60 0.41
N ARG A 42 11.08 -2.65 0.50
CA ARG A 42 11.60 -3.14 1.78
C ARG A 42 12.81 -2.31 2.20
N LEU A 43 12.70 -1.63 3.34
CA LEU A 43 13.81 -0.88 3.96
C LEU A 43 15.08 -1.74 4.14
N GLY A 44 14.92 -3.01 4.52
CA GLY A 44 16.04 -3.95 4.71
C GLY A 44 16.55 -4.62 3.44
N CYS A 45 16.10 -4.21 2.24
CA CYS A 45 16.61 -4.82 1.01
C CYS A 45 18.08 -4.43 0.81
N PRO A 46 19.01 -5.39 0.66
CA PRO A 46 20.43 -5.09 0.49
C PRO A 46 20.75 -4.49 -0.89
N ARG A 47 19.78 -4.44 -1.82
CA ARG A 47 19.97 -3.89 -3.16
C ARG A 47 19.48 -2.45 -3.26
N CYS A 48 18.25 -2.18 -2.85
CA CYS A 48 17.64 -0.85 -3.02
C CYS A 48 17.46 -0.08 -1.71
N HIS A 49 17.73 -0.67 -0.54
CA HIS A 49 17.65 0.00 0.77
C HIS A 49 16.33 0.75 1.06
N GLY A 50 15.23 0.31 0.46
CA GLY A 50 13.92 0.95 0.58
C GLY A 50 13.57 1.96 -0.52
N GLU A 51 14.45 2.22 -1.49
CA GLU A 51 14.17 3.08 -2.63
C GLU A 51 13.29 2.39 -3.70
N GLY A 52 13.16 1.07 -3.61
CA GLY A 52 12.33 0.27 -4.51
C GLY A 52 12.95 -0.04 -5.87
N GLY A 53 13.89 0.76 -6.35
CA GLY A 53 14.56 0.52 -7.62
C GLY A 53 15.82 1.36 -7.78
N TRP A 54 16.29 1.46 -9.00
CA TRP A 54 17.31 2.42 -9.40
C TRP A 54 16.86 3.10 -10.70
N TRP A 55 17.23 4.36 -10.85
CA TRP A 55 17.02 5.10 -12.08
C TRP A 55 18.07 4.70 -13.10
N THR A 56 17.67 4.44 -14.34
CA THR A 56 18.60 4.26 -15.45
C THR A 56 18.94 5.62 -16.06
N ASP A 57 20.20 5.81 -16.43
CA ASP A 57 20.65 7.04 -17.10
C ASP A 57 20.13 7.09 -18.54
N GLY A 58 19.85 8.29 -19.06
CA GLY A 58 19.47 8.50 -20.45
C GLY A 58 18.53 9.68 -20.67
N ALA A 59 18.12 9.88 -21.93
CA ALA A 59 17.18 10.94 -22.31
C ALA A 59 15.75 10.73 -21.76
N PHE A 60 15.41 9.48 -21.44
CA PHE A 60 14.14 9.07 -20.86
C PHE A 60 14.44 8.10 -19.70
N PRO A 61 14.81 8.62 -18.52
CA PRO A 61 15.18 7.78 -17.40
C PRO A 61 13.96 6.98 -16.93
N GLU A 62 14.07 5.66 -16.96
CA GLU A 62 13.07 4.75 -16.42
C GLU A 62 13.56 4.19 -15.08
N MET A 63 12.63 3.88 -14.18
CA MET A 63 12.96 3.25 -12.92
C MET A 63 12.94 1.73 -13.09
N GLU A 64 14.08 1.08 -12.95
CA GLU A 64 14.14 -0.37 -12.88
C GLU A 64 13.75 -0.82 -11.47
N ALA A 65 12.66 -1.58 -11.37
CA ALA A 65 12.17 -2.06 -10.08
C ALA A 65 13.11 -3.13 -9.52
N CYS A 66 13.55 -2.96 -8.27
CA CYS A 66 14.24 -3.99 -7.53
C CYS A 66 13.32 -5.19 -7.32
N GLY A 67 13.85 -6.42 -7.38
CA GLY A 67 13.10 -7.65 -7.12
C GLY A 67 12.30 -7.67 -5.80
N CYS A 68 12.72 -6.90 -4.79
CA CYS A 68 11.97 -6.80 -3.53
C CYS A 68 10.67 -6.00 -3.64
N TRP A 69 10.50 -5.25 -4.74
CA TRP A 69 9.36 -4.38 -5.06
C TRP A 69 8.74 -4.71 -6.44
N SER A 70 9.40 -5.54 -7.26
CA SER A 70 8.96 -5.88 -8.62
C SER A 70 7.56 -6.51 -8.67
N ASP A 71 7.17 -7.25 -7.63
CA ASP A 71 5.82 -7.81 -7.48
C ASP A 71 4.82 -6.78 -6.89
N ARG A 72 4.99 -5.48 -7.17
CA ARG A 72 4.09 -4.42 -6.69
C ARG A 72 2.66 -4.76 -7.09
N ARG A 73 1.87 -5.23 -6.13
CA ARG A 73 0.44 -5.42 -6.31
C ARG A 73 -0.25 -4.30 -5.58
N GLU A 74 -1.03 -3.55 -6.34
CA GLU A 74 -1.93 -2.55 -5.82
C GLU A 74 -3.34 -3.10 -5.90
N LEU A 75 -4.04 -3.12 -4.77
CA LEU A 75 -5.45 -3.45 -4.72
C LEU A 75 -6.22 -2.17 -4.42
N ARG A 76 -7.09 -1.77 -5.34
CA ARG A 76 -7.96 -0.60 -5.18
C ARG A 76 -9.42 -1.00 -5.32
N ILE A 77 -10.19 -0.75 -4.27
CA ILE A 77 -11.64 -0.92 -4.25
C ILE A 77 -12.27 0.46 -4.23
N ARG A 78 -13.11 0.77 -5.22
CA ARG A 78 -13.89 2.01 -5.24
C ARG A 78 -15.19 1.79 -4.46
N LEU A 79 -15.46 2.69 -3.53
CA LEU A 79 -16.67 2.71 -2.72
C LEU A 79 -17.68 3.71 -3.28
N LEU A 80 -17.21 4.88 -3.70
CA LEU A 80 -18.00 5.94 -4.34
C LEU A 80 -17.27 6.48 -5.57
N PRO A 81 -17.97 7.13 -6.51
CA PRO A 81 -17.32 7.85 -7.61
C PRO A 81 -16.28 8.82 -7.06
N VAL A 82 -15.06 8.75 -7.60
CA VAL A 82 -13.99 9.70 -7.32
C VAL A 82 -14.13 10.82 -8.35
N PRO A 83 -14.03 12.11 -7.98
CA PRO A 83 -13.99 13.20 -8.95
C PRO A 83 -12.89 12.93 -10.00
N ALA A 84 -13.20 13.17 -11.28
CA ALA A 84 -12.32 12.83 -12.40
C ALA A 84 -10.93 13.50 -12.35
N TRP A 85 -10.75 14.50 -11.49
CA TRP A 85 -9.51 15.26 -11.30
C TRP A 85 -8.48 14.59 -10.38
N ASP A 86 -8.89 13.61 -9.56
CA ASP A 86 -8.02 12.95 -8.56
C ASP A 86 -7.50 11.57 -9.02
N GLU A 87 -7.65 11.24 -10.29
CA GLU A 87 -7.24 9.97 -10.89
C GLU A 87 -5.89 10.12 -11.62
N PRO A 88 -4.83 9.39 -11.24
CA PRO A 88 -3.64 9.29 -12.06
C PRO A 88 -3.98 8.65 -13.42
N PRO A 89 -3.39 9.10 -14.54
CA PRO A 89 -3.53 8.40 -15.81
C PRO A 89 -2.88 7.01 -15.68
N PHE A 90 -3.54 6.02 -16.29
CA PHE A 90 -3.12 4.62 -16.33
C PHE A 90 -1.83 4.41 -17.10
#